data_AF-A0A7K3LEU0-F1
#
_entry.id   AF-A0A7K3LEU0-F1
#
_cell.length_a   1.000
_cell.length_b   1.000
_cell.length_c   1.000
_cell.angle_alpha   90.00
_cell.angle_beta   90.00
_cell.angle_gamma   90.00
#
_symmetry.space_group_name_H-M   'P 1'
#
loop_
_entity.id
_entity.type
_entity.pdbx_description
1 polymer ?
#
loop_
_entity_poly.entity_id
_entity_poly.type
_entity_poly.pdbx_seq_one_letter_code
_entity_poly.pdbx_strand_id
1 'polypeptide(L)'
;MQRRDRPRTGSDLPGLDLAERQAWQHYLEAVLRFDAALNRLLNAEHQLSVIDLRVLDILAKSAGGSARMGDLSDALGTTRRQMTKRVDRLEERGLVRRGTDPRDRRGVAALIADDGRNIVDQARNTYARGVADYLLASLTPRQVNSVAENCWRINRALGNGDPDESTFPEAPTCYLPGVNDAGKRCWHEFLESSEALGPLLSDRLVAAHQLTLIDVLLLDRIAKYPRGSMPLSRLGEAFALAPSRVTQQVTRLEVQGLVLRGPGPGDRRRVVVTVTPRGRARLGPALALYAKEIRRNFLDPMSRQQAIALGDACRRISVPGKPGADRPARAGRRSSSVAVAATIDAAAPVVTL
;
A
#
# COMPACT_ATOMS: atom_id res chain seq x y z
N MET A 1 32.48 -26.78 -13.48
CA MET A 1 32.38 -25.74 -14.54
C MET A 1 31.65 -24.54 -13.94
N GLN A 2 32.39 -23.60 -13.35
CA GLN A 2 31.81 -22.40 -12.72
C GLN A 2 31.21 -21.51 -13.82
N ARG A 3 29.89 -21.30 -13.80
CA ARG A 3 29.25 -20.28 -14.64
C ARG A 3 29.86 -18.93 -14.24
N ARG A 4 30.68 -18.34 -15.11
CA ARG A 4 31.15 -16.95 -14.97
C ARG A 4 29.91 -16.06 -14.91
N ASP A 5 29.63 -15.56 -13.71
CA ASP A 5 28.59 -14.57 -13.46
C ASP A 5 28.90 -13.35 -14.33
N ARG A 6 27.99 -12.96 -15.22
CA ARG A 6 28.16 -11.74 -16.03
C ARG A 6 28.34 -10.55 -15.07
N PRO A 7 29.22 -9.57 -15.40
CA PRO A 7 29.36 -8.37 -14.60
C PRO A 7 28.00 -7.70 -14.44
N ARG A 8 27.58 -7.52 -13.18
CA ARG A 8 26.27 -6.98 -12.81
C ARG A 8 26.29 -5.46 -12.97
N THR A 9 25.31 -4.91 -13.66
CA THR A 9 25.17 -3.44 -13.79
C THR A 9 24.75 -2.87 -12.45
N GLY A 10 25.62 -2.09 -11.80
CA GLY A 10 25.29 -1.40 -10.56
C GLY A 10 24.09 -0.46 -10.74
N SER A 11 23.25 -0.36 -9.71
CA SER A 11 22.12 0.56 -9.70
C SER A 11 22.40 1.81 -8.87
N ASP A 12 21.46 2.76 -8.90
CA ASP A 12 21.46 3.95 -8.06
C ASP A 12 21.04 3.68 -6.60
N LEU A 13 20.57 2.45 -6.30
CA LEU A 13 20.39 1.98 -4.93
C LEU A 13 21.66 1.25 -4.47
N PRO A 14 22.33 1.73 -3.40
CA PRO A 14 23.59 1.15 -2.95
C PRO A 14 23.53 -0.36 -2.71
N GLY A 15 24.38 -1.10 -3.41
CA GLY A 15 24.51 -2.55 -3.27
C GLY A 15 23.49 -3.39 -4.03
N LEU A 16 22.51 -2.81 -4.73
CA LEU A 16 21.62 -3.55 -5.61
C LEU A 16 22.08 -3.45 -7.06
N ASP A 17 21.96 -4.55 -7.80
CA ASP A 17 22.09 -4.50 -9.25
C ASP A 17 20.82 -3.93 -9.91
N LEU A 18 20.93 -3.58 -11.19
CA LEU A 18 19.84 -2.95 -11.93
C LEU A 18 18.57 -3.81 -11.98
N ALA A 19 18.71 -5.13 -12.12
CA ALA A 19 17.57 -6.04 -12.24
C ALA A 19 16.90 -6.27 -10.87
N GLU A 20 17.69 -6.40 -9.81
CA GLU A 20 17.19 -6.47 -8.41
C GLU A 20 16.39 -5.22 -8.06
N ARG A 21 16.94 -4.03 -8.38
CA ARG A 21 16.25 -2.76 -8.18
C ARG A 21 14.95 -2.70 -9.00
N GLN A 22 14.99 -3.10 -10.27
CA GLN A 22 13.80 -3.10 -11.14
C GLN A 22 12.72 -4.05 -10.62
N ALA A 23 13.10 -5.24 -10.15
CA ALA A 23 12.18 -6.20 -9.58
C ALA A 23 11.43 -5.61 -8.38
N TRP A 24 12.18 -5.04 -7.44
CA TRP A 24 11.62 -4.34 -6.29
C TRP A 24 10.71 -3.18 -6.70
N GLN A 25 11.13 -2.35 -7.66
CA GLN A 25 10.33 -1.23 -8.14
C GLN A 25 9.00 -1.67 -8.75
N HIS A 26 9.01 -2.71 -9.59
CA HIS A 26 7.79 -3.24 -10.18
C HIS A 26 6.85 -3.85 -9.13
N TYR A 27 7.39 -4.54 -8.13
CA TYR A 27 6.59 -5.04 -7.00
C TYR A 27 5.92 -3.87 -6.25
N LEU A 28 6.69 -2.88 -5.83
CA LEU A 28 6.16 -1.72 -5.11
C LEU A 28 5.13 -0.94 -5.93
N GLU A 29 5.38 -0.73 -7.22
CA GLU A 29 4.44 -0.07 -8.13
C GLU A 29 3.14 -0.87 -8.27
N ALA A 30 3.22 -2.20 -8.37
CA ALA A 30 2.04 -3.06 -8.45
C ALA A 30 1.18 -2.95 -7.18
N VAL A 31 1.81 -3.02 -5.99
CA VAL A 31 1.13 -2.83 -4.69
C VAL A 31 0.37 -1.49 -4.67
N LEU A 32 1.06 -0.39 -4.98
CA LEU A 32 0.46 0.96 -4.93
C LEU A 32 -0.66 1.14 -5.95
N ARG A 33 -0.49 0.65 -7.18
CA ARG A 33 -1.50 0.76 -8.23
C ARG A 33 -2.72 -0.08 -7.89
N PHE A 34 -2.51 -1.30 -7.40
CA PHE A 34 -3.58 -2.23 -7.10
C PHE A 34 -4.47 -1.73 -5.95
N ASP A 35 -3.87 -1.26 -4.84
CA ASP A 35 -4.63 -0.65 -3.73
C ASP A 35 -5.46 0.55 -4.21
N ALA A 36 -4.86 1.42 -5.03
CA ALA A 36 -5.57 2.55 -5.62
C ALA A 36 -6.71 2.11 -6.56
N ALA A 37 -6.54 1.03 -7.31
CA ALA A 37 -7.55 0.47 -8.20
C ALA A 37 -8.78 -0.02 -7.43
N LEU A 38 -8.56 -0.87 -6.43
CA LEU A 38 -9.64 -1.46 -5.64
C LEU A 38 -10.38 -0.41 -4.82
N ASN A 39 -9.66 0.54 -4.23
CA ASN A 39 -10.31 1.65 -3.53
C ASN A 39 -11.17 2.49 -4.49
N ARG A 40 -10.73 2.74 -5.73
CA ARG A 40 -11.57 3.45 -6.72
C ARG A 40 -12.79 2.63 -7.11
N LEU A 41 -12.63 1.34 -7.36
CA LEU A 41 -13.71 0.44 -7.74
C LEU A 41 -14.79 0.35 -6.64
N LEU A 42 -14.38 0.04 -5.41
CA LEU A 42 -15.30 -0.03 -4.27
C LEU A 42 -15.95 1.33 -3.95
N ASN A 43 -15.21 2.43 -4.14
CA ASN A 43 -15.78 3.75 -3.89
C ASN A 43 -16.82 4.13 -4.94
N ALA A 44 -16.56 3.81 -6.21
CA ALA A 44 -17.48 4.11 -7.30
C ALA A 44 -18.79 3.32 -7.19
N GLU A 45 -18.72 2.03 -6.82
CA GLU A 45 -19.91 1.17 -6.78
C GLU A 45 -20.61 1.18 -5.42
N HIS A 46 -19.86 1.25 -4.31
CA HIS A 46 -20.40 1.03 -2.96
C HIS A 46 -20.14 2.18 -1.99
N GLN A 47 -19.43 3.23 -2.43
CA GLN A 47 -18.95 4.33 -1.58
C GLN A 47 -18.09 3.84 -0.40
N LEU A 48 -17.48 2.66 -0.54
CA LEU A 48 -16.61 2.04 0.46
C LEU A 48 -15.14 2.16 0.03
N SER A 49 -14.24 2.26 1.00
CA SER A 49 -12.82 1.94 0.80
C SER A 49 -12.58 0.46 1.11
N VAL A 50 -11.42 -0.08 0.73
CA VAL A 50 -11.02 -1.46 1.06
C VAL A 50 -11.05 -1.68 2.58
N ILE A 51 -10.58 -0.71 3.37
CA ILE A 51 -10.61 -0.81 4.85
C ILE A 51 -12.06 -0.80 5.38
N ASP A 52 -12.98 -0.07 4.74
CA ASP A 52 -14.37 -0.08 5.18
C ASP A 52 -15.01 -1.45 4.95
N LEU A 53 -14.74 -2.05 3.80
CA LEU A 53 -15.14 -3.42 3.52
C LEU A 53 -14.53 -4.38 4.54
N ARG A 54 -13.24 -4.26 4.88
CA ARG A 54 -12.59 -5.11 5.90
C ARG A 54 -13.20 -4.93 7.29
N VAL A 55 -13.53 -3.71 7.70
CA VAL A 55 -14.22 -3.47 8.98
C VAL A 55 -15.57 -4.18 8.99
N LEU A 56 -16.39 -3.98 7.97
CA LEU A 56 -17.71 -4.60 7.90
C LEU A 56 -17.60 -6.13 7.77
N ASP A 57 -16.59 -6.66 7.08
CA ASP A 57 -16.30 -8.09 6.95
C ASP A 57 -15.95 -8.74 8.29
N ILE A 58 -15.08 -8.09 9.09
CA ILE A 58 -14.73 -8.53 10.45
C ILE A 58 -15.98 -8.54 11.33
N LEU A 59 -16.77 -7.45 11.29
CA LEU A 59 -18.01 -7.39 12.07
C LEU A 59 -18.99 -8.48 11.64
N ALA A 60 -19.19 -8.69 10.33
CA ALA A 60 -20.11 -9.69 9.80
C ALA A 60 -19.74 -11.13 10.24
N LYS A 61 -18.45 -11.44 10.34
CA LYS A 61 -17.91 -12.75 10.75
C LYS A 61 -17.79 -12.93 12.26
N SER A 62 -17.75 -11.85 13.03
CA SER A 62 -17.63 -11.91 14.49
C SER A 62 -18.89 -12.51 15.15
N ALA A 63 -18.67 -13.26 16.23
CA ALA A 63 -19.77 -13.75 17.06
C ALA A 63 -20.58 -12.55 17.61
N GLY A 64 -21.86 -12.47 17.26
CA GLY A 64 -22.74 -11.36 17.65
C GLY A 64 -22.67 -10.13 16.74
N GLY A 65 -21.88 -10.15 15.67
CA GLY A 65 -21.87 -9.06 14.70
C GLY A 65 -21.22 -7.76 15.20
N SER A 66 -20.27 -7.85 16.14
CA SER A 66 -19.71 -6.68 16.81
C SER A 66 -18.22 -6.81 17.15
N ALA A 67 -17.52 -5.67 17.19
CA ALA A 67 -16.12 -5.59 17.62
C ALA A 67 -15.81 -4.24 18.27
N ARG A 68 -14.86 -4.21 19.20
CA ARG A 68 -14.35 -2.95 19.76
C ARG A 68 -13.52 -2.22 18.72
N MET A 69 -13.49 -0.90 18.83
CA MET A 69 -12.66 -0.06 17.95
C MET A 69 -11.17 -0.35 18.15
N GLY A 70 -10.74 -0.71 19.37
CA GLY A 70 -9.38 -1.17 19.65
C GLY A 70 -9.05 -2.42 18.84
N ASP A 71 -9.84 -3.48 19.01
CA ASP A 71 -9.70 -4.75 18.28
C ASP A 71 -9.68 -4.54 16.75
N LEU A 72 -10.58 -3.70 16.22
CA LEU A 72 -10.59 -3.34 14.79
C LEU A 72 -9.35 -2.58 14.35
N SER A 73 -8.81 -1.71 15.22
CA SER A 73 -7.60 -0.93 14.93
C SER A 73 -6.40 -1.85 14.84
N ASP A 74 -6.26 -2.75 15.80
CA ASP A 74 -5.15 -3.69 15.91
C ASP A 74 -5.20 -4.70 14.75
N ALA A 75 -6.38 -5.25 14.44
CA ALA A 75 -6.57 -6.20 13.35
C ALA A 75 -6.32 -5.62 11.93
N LEU A 76 -6.41 -4.30 11.78
CA LEU A 76 -6.29 -3.63 10.47
C LEU A 76 -5.06 -2.71 10.38
N GLY A 77 -4.18 -2.72 11.39
CA GLY A 77 -2.99 -1.88 11.42
C GLY A 77 -3.30 -0.38 11.32
N THR A 78 -4.41 0.06 11.92
CA THR A 78 -4.81 1.48 11.90
C THR A 78 -4.75 2.09 13.30
N THR A 79 -4.66 3.41 13.39
CA THR A 79 -4.74 4.07 14.70
C THR A 79 -6.18 4.10 15.21
N ARG A 80 -6.36 4.04 16.54
CA ARG A 80 -7.69 4.17 17.17
C ARG A 80 -8.47 5.39 16.71
N ARG A 81 -7.80 6.54 16.57
CA ARG A 81 -8.41 7.78 16.06
C ARG A 81 -8.91 7.64 14.62
N GLN A 82 -8.14 6.99 13.75
CA GLN A 82 -8.59 6.72 12.37
C GLN A 82 -9.77 5.76 12.38
N MET A 83 -9.74 4.72 13.22
CA MET A 83 -10.84 3.77 13.35
C MET A 83 -12.13 4.42 13.85
N THR A 84 -12.07 5.28 14.88
CA THR A 84 -13.23 6.04 15.35
C THR A 84 -13.88 6.83 14.22
N LYS A 85 -13.08 7.62 13.47
CA LYS A 85 -13.59 8.40 12.34
C LYS A 85 -14.17 7.54 11.22
N ARG A 86 -13.62 6.34 11.01
CA ARG A 86 -14.16 5.40 10.02
C ARG A 86 -15.52 4.87 10.47
N VAL A 87 -15.62 4.45 11.73
CA VAL A 87 -16.88 3.98 12.32
C VAL A 87 -17.92 5.10 12.32
N ASP A 88 -17.55 6.35 12.66
CA ASP A 88 -18.46 7.51 12.56
C ASP A 88 -19.12 7.60 11.18
N ARG A 89 -18.31 7.55 10.12
CA ARG A 89 -18.81 7.62 8.75
C ARG A 89 -19.65 6.40 8.35
N LEU A 90 -19.32 5.21 8.84
CA LEU A 90 -20.12 4.01 8.58
C LEU A 90 -21.47 4.08 9.31
N GLU A 91 -21.50 4.67 10.50
CA GLU A 91 -22.70 4.91 11.31
C GLU A 91 -23.59 5.99 10.69
N GLU A 92 -23.02 7.09 10.20
CA GLU A 92 -23.72 8.12 9.41
C GLU A 92 -24.40 7.54 8.15
N ARG A 93 -23.88 6.43 7.62
CA ARG A 93 -24.43 5.70 6.47
C ARG A 93 -25.41 4.60 6.85
N GLY A 94 -25.67 4.38 8.14
CA GLY A 94 -26.54 3.30 8.62
C GLY A 94 -25.96 1.89 8.48
N LEU A 95 -24.66 1.74 8.15
CA LEU A 95 -24.05 0.42 7.93
C LEU A 95 -23.60 -0.25 9.25
N VAL A 96 -23.35 0.56 10.27
CA VAL A 96 -23.05 0.11 11.62
C VAL A 96 -23.81 0.98 12.62
N ARG A 97 -23.92 0.50 13.86
CA ARG A 97 -24.41 1.25 15.01
C ARG A 97 -23.45 1.08 16.18
N ARG A 98 -23.30 2.09 17.02
CA ARG A 98 -22.62 1.95 18.30
C ARG A 98 -23.55 1.35 19.34
N GLY A 99 -22.98 0.51 20.19
CA GLY A 99 -23.70 -0.07 21.31
C GLY A 99 -22.75 -0.58 22.37
N THR A 100 -23.35 -1.06 23.45
CA THR A 100 -22.63 -1.73 24.53
C THR A 100 -21.96 -3.00 24.01
N ASP A 101 -20.70 -3.21 24.35
CA ASP A 101 -20.00 -4.46 24.05
C ASP A 101 -20.71 -5.63 24.78
N PRO A 102 -21.14 -6.67 24.05
CA PRO A 102 -21.78 -7.85 24.67
C PRO A 102 -20.93 -8.53 25.74
N ARG A 103 -19.60 -8.39 25.66
CA ARG A 103 -18.62 -9.01 26.57
C ARG A 103 -18.28 -8.13 27.78
N ASP A 104 -18.60 -6.85 27.72
CA ASP A 104 -18.26 -5.87 28.75
C ASP A 104 -19.18 -4.65 28.66
N ARG A 105 -20.06 -4.50 29.66
CA ARG A 105 -21.06 -3.43 29.66
C ARG A 105 -20.46 -2.03 29.76
N ARG A 106 -19.17 -1.89 30.06
CA ARG A 106 -18.45 -0.61 30.10
C ARG A 106 -17.78 -0.26 28.78
N GLY A 107 -17.69 -1.21 27.84
CA GLY A 107 -17.09 -1.03 26.53
C GLY A 107 -18.08 -0.54 25.48
N VAL A 108 -17.60 0.28 24.53
CA VAL A 108 -18.34 0.65 23.31
C VAL A 108 -17.82 -0.21 22.15
N ALA A 109 -18.74 -0.84 21.43
CA ALA A 109 -18.46 -1.63 20.24
C ALA A 109 -19.17 -1.05 19.02
N ALA A 110 -18.61 -1.30 17.83
CA ALA A 110 -19.35 -1.19 16.58
C ALA A 110 -20.13 -2.49 16.39
N LEU A 111 -21.40 -2.38 16.00
CA LEU A 111 -22.25 -3.50 15.63
C LEU A 111 -22.68 -3.31 14.18
N ILE A 112 -22.58 -4.36 13.37
CA ILE A 112 -23.03 -4.30 11.98
C ILE A 112 -24.57 -4.25 11.92
N ALA A 113 -25.09 -3.34 11.09
CA ALA A 113 -26.52 -3.26 10.78
C ALA A 113 -26.89 -4.23 9.64
N ASP A 114 -28.18 -4.47 9.42
CA ASP A 114 -28.64 -5.35 8.33
C ASP A 114 -28.23 -4.81 6.95
N ASP A 115 -28.34 -3.50 6.74
CA ASP A 115 -27.82 -2.82 5.54
C ASP A 115 -26.31 -2.99 5.38
N GLY A 116 -25.59 -3.01 6.51
CA GLY A 116 -24.16 -3.33 6.57
C GLY A 116 -23.85 -4.75 6.09
N ARG A 117 -24.68 -5.74 6.43
CA ARG A 117 -24.52 -7.12 5.95
C ARG A 117 -24.80 -7.22 4.45
N ASN A 118 -25.88 -6.60 3.98
CA ASN A 118 -26.26 -6.61 2.57
C ASN A 118 -25.18 -5.98 1.68
N ILE A 119 -24.63 -4.83 2.07
CA ILE A 119 -23.60 -4.15 1.28
C ILE A 119 -22.27 -4.92 1.28
N VAL A 120 -21.95 -5.66 2.34
CA VAL A 120 -20.74 -6.48 2.42
C VAL A 120 -20.74 -7.56 1.35
N ASP A 121 -21.85 -8.26 1.16
CA ASP A 121 -21.91 -9.35 0.18
C ASP A 121 -21.78 -8.83 -1.25
N GLN A 122 -22.41 -7.70 -1.56
CA GLN A 122 -22.27 -7.03 -2.86
C GLN A 122 -20.84 -6.51 -3.07
N ALA A 123 -20.25 -5.86 -2.06
CA ALA A 123 -18.91 -5.31 -2.13
C ALA A 123 -17.83 -6.40 -2.21
N ARG A 124 -18.03 -7.55 -1.58
CA ARG A 124 -17.16 -8.74 -1.73
C ARG A 124 -17.12 -9.24 -3.17
N ASN A 125 -18.28 -9.30 -3.85
CA ASN A 125 -18.33 -9.67 -5.28
C ASN A 125 -17.56 -8.66 -6.15
N THR A 126 -17.75 -7.36 -5.93
CA THR A 126 -16.98 -6.31 -6.63
C THR A 126 -15.49 -6.41 -6.35
N TYR A 127 -15.11 -6.69 -5.10
CA TYR A 127 -13.72 -6.88 -4.70
C TYR A 127 -13.09 -8.09 -5.41
N ALA A 128 -13.78 -9.24 -5.42
CA ALA A 128 -13.31 -10.45 -6.08
C ALA A 128 -13.14 -10.27 -7.58
N ARG A 129 -14.08 -9.57 -8.24
CA ARG A 129 -13.95 -9.16 -9.64
C ARG A 129 -12.72 -8.25 -9.84
N GLY A 130 -12.51 -7.27 -8.97
CA GLY A 130 -11.31 -6.42 -9.03
C GLY A 130 -10.00 -7.20 -8.90
N VAL A 131 -9.95 -8.20 -8.01
CA VAL A 131 -8.79 -9.13 -7.89
C VAL A 131 -8.61 -9.93 -9.18
N ALA A 132 -9.69 -10.52 -9.71
CA ALA A 132 -9.65 -11.30 -10.94
C ALA A 132 -9.15 -10.45 -12.12
N ASP A 133 -9.70 -9.25 -12.30
CA ASP A 133 -9.45 -8.40 -13.46
C ASP A 133 -8.07 -7.71 -13.39
N TYR A 134 -7.69 -7.17 -12.23
CA TYR A 134 -6.50 -6.31 -12.13
C TYR A 134 -5.23 -7.10 -11.82
N LEU A 135 -5.34 -8.21 -11.07
CA LEU A 135 -4.20 -9.05 -10.71
C LEU A 135 -4.11 -10.30 -11.59
N LEU A 136 -5.16 -11.11 -11.62
CA LEU A 136 -5.07 -12.48 -12.13
C LEU A 136 -5.17 -12.56 -13.65
N ALA A 137 -6.01 -11.76 -14.29
CA ALA A 137 -6.26 -11.81 -15.74
C ALA A 137 -5.01 -11.51 -16.59
N SER A 138 -4.03 -10.78 -16.04
CA SER A 138 -2.78 -10.44 -16.72
C SER A 138 -1.67 -11.48 -16.53
N LEU A 139 -1.93 -12.57 -15.80
CA LEU A 139 -0.95 -13.57 -15.40
C LEU A 139 -1.33 -14.96 -15.92
N THR A 140 -0.35 -15.69 -16.43
CA THR A 140 -0.51 -17.12 -16.72
C THR A 140 -0.62 -17.93 -15.42
N PRO A 141 -1.19 -19.15 -15.44
CA PRO A 141 -1.26 -20.00 -14.23
C PRO A 141 0.11 -20.24 -13.56
N ARG A 142 1.18 -20.39 -14.36
CA ARG A 142 2.55 -20.50 -13.86
C ARG A 142 3.01 -19.24 -13.14
N GLN A 143 2.68 -18.07 -13.67
CA GLN A 143 3.00 -16.79 -13.03
C GLN A 143 2.20 -16.56 -11.75
N VAL A 144 0.91 -16.94 -11.72
CA VAL A 144 0.08 -16.88 -10.51
C VAL A 144 0.74 -17.69 -9.37
N ASN A 145 1.13 -18.93 -9.64
CA ASN A 145 1.82 -19.75 -8.64
C ASN A 145 3.19 -19.17 -8.25
N SER A 146 3.95 -18.64 -9.21
CA SER A 146 5.27 -18.05 -8.93
C SER A 146 5.16 -16.78 -8.09
N VAL A 147 4.16 -15.91 -8.32
CA VAL A 147 3.91 -14.74 -7.48
C VAL A 147 3.56 -15.19 -6.07
N ALA A 148 2.65 -16.16 -5.94
CA ALA A 148 2.23 -16.69 -4.64
C ALA A 148 3.43 -17.25 -3.84
N GLU A 149 4.24 -18.12 -4.46
CA GLU A 149 5.40 -18.74 -3.79
C GLU A 149 6.45 -17.72 -3.38
N ASN A 150 6.76 -16.74 -4.24
CA ASN A 150 7.75 -15.72 -3.92
C ASN A 150 7.27 -14.75 -2.84
N CYS A 151 5.98 -14.41 -2.81
CA CYS A 151 5.41 -13.59 -1.74
C CYS A 151 5.34 -14.35 -0.42
N TRP A 152 5.06 -15.66 -0.45
CA TRP A 152 5.15 -16.52 0.74
C TRP A 152 6.56 -16.57 1.33
N ARG A 153 7.61 -16.68 0.50
CA ARG A 153 9.00 -16.61 0.96
C ARG A 153 9.31 -15.29 1.66
N ILE A 154 8.78 -14.18 1.14
CA ILE A 154 8.88 -12.86 1.78
C ILE A 154 8.17 -12.86 3.13
N ASN A 155 6.90 -13.31 3.19
CA ASN A 155 6.11 -13.37 4.43
C ASN A 155 6.80 -14.19 5.52
N ARG A 156 7.38 -15.34 5.15
CA ARG A 156 8.14 -16.17 6.07
C ARG A 156 9.39 -15.47 6.59
N ALA A 157 10.14 -14.78 5.73
CA ALA A 157 11.32 -14.02 6.13
C ALA A 157 10.98 -12.84 7.08
N LEU A 158 9.76 -12.31 6.97
CA LEU A 158 9.23 -11.27 7.85
C LEU A 158 8.70 -11.80 9.19
N GLY A 159 8.56 -13.12 9.33
CA GLY A 159 8.02 -13.76 10.53
C GLY A 159 6.49 -13.78 10.59
N ASN A 160 5.80 -13.61 9.46
CA ASN A 160 4.33 -13.62 9.39
C ASN A 160 3.73 -15.02 9.17
N GLY A 161 4.56 -16.04 8.92
CA GLY A 161 4.14 -17.44 8.80
C GLY A 161 4.34 -18.22 10.11
N ASP A 162 3.70 -19.38 10.20
CA ASP A 162 3.98 -20.34 11.27
C ASP A 162 5.47 -20.75 11.20
N PRO A 163 6.26 -20.58 12.29
CA PRO A 163 7.67 -20.98 12.32
C PRO A 163 7.92 -22.43 11.90
N ASP A 164 6.94 -23.30 12.15
CA ASP A 164 7.01 -24.74 11.87
C ASP A 164 6.51 -25.10 10.45
N GLU A 165 5.89 -24.15 9.73
CA GLU A 165 5.38 -24.36 8.38
C GLU A 165 6.51 -24.27 7.35
N SER A 166 7.01 -25.46 6.98
CA SER A 166 8.08 -25.63 5.99
C SER A 166 7.60 -25.71 4.53
N THR A 167 6.28 -25.86 4.33
CA THR A 167 5.64 -26.09 3.02
C THR A 167 4.77 -24.90 2.59
N PHE A 168 4.60 -24.73 1.28
CA PHE A 168 3.73 -23.69 0.72
C PHE A 168 2.25 -23.97 1.09
N PRO A 169 1.51 -23.00 1.64
CA PRO A 169 0.20 -23.24 2.26
C PRO A 169 -0.90 -23.57 1.26
N GLU A 170 -1.97 -24.21 1.76
CA GLU A 170 -3.22 -24.38 1.02
C GLU A 170 -3.91 -23.04 0.74
N ALA A 171 -4.94 -23.04 -0.12
CA ALA A 171 -5.66 -21.81 -0.39
C ALA A 171 -6.45 -21.33 0.84
N PRO A 172 -6.38 -20.03 1.17
CA PRO A 172 -7.15 -19.50 2.27
C PRO A 172 -8.64 -19.61 1.96
N THR A 173 -9.45 -19.78 3.01
CA THR A 173 -10.92 -19.82 2.95
C THR A 173 -11.55 -18.46 2.65
N CYS A 174 -10.75 -17.45 2.26
CA CYS A 174 -11.23 -16.12 1.91
C CYS A 174 -12.31 -16.18 0.83
N TYR A 175 -13.40 -15.45 1.05
CA TYR A 175 -14.51 -15.41 0.11
C TYR A 175 -14.16 -14.50 -1.07
N LEU A 176 -13.61 -15.12 -2.12
CA LEU A 176 -13.35 -14.53 -3.43
C LEU A 176 -14.14 -15.30 -4.49
N PRO A 177 -15.45 -15.03 -4.64
CA PRO A 177 -16.28 -15.74 -5.59
C PRO A 177 -15.74 -15.59 -7.01
N GLY A 178 -15.72 -16.71 -7.75
CA GLY A 178 -15.17 -16.77 -9.11
C GLY A 178 -13.64 -16.85 -9.20
N VAL A 179 -12.91 -16.77 -8.08
CA VAL A 179 -11.45 -16.94 -8.04
C VAL A 179 -11.10 -18.37 -7.64
N ASN A 180 -10.27 -19.03 -8.43
CA ASN A 180 -9.78 -20.39 -8.12
C ASN A 180 -8.75 -20.38 -6.98
N ASP A 181 -8.42 -21.55 -6.45
CA ASP A 181 -7.56 -21.67 -5.27
C ASP A 181 -6.14 -21.16 -5.49
N ALA A 182 -5.58 -21.34 -6.69
CA ALA A 182 -4.28 -20.74 -7.05
C ALA A 182 -4.34 -19.20 -7.03
N GLY A 183 -5.43 -18.63 -7.54
CA GLY A 183 -5.69 -17.19 -7.49
C GLY A 183 -5.86 -16.67 -6.07
N LYS A 184 -6.57 -17.40 -5.21
CA LYS A 184 -6.75 -17.05 -3.79
C LYS A 184 -5.41 -17.02 -3.04
N ARG A 185 -4.55 -18.04 -3.23
CA ARG A 185 -3.19 -18.06 -2.66
C ARG A 185 -2.36 -16.89 -3.15
N CYS A 186 -2.31 -16.69 -4.47
CA CYS A 186 -1.57 -15.58 -5.06
C CYS A 186 -2.01 -14.23 -4.48
N TRP A 187 -3.31 -14.01 -4.40
CA TRP A 187 -3.87 -12.79 -3.81
C TRP A 187 -3.46 -12.62 -2.35
N HIS A 188 -3.65 -13.66 -1.54
CA HIS A 188 -3.39 -13.61 -0.10
C HIS A 188 -1.92 -13.33 0.22
N GLU A 189 -1.01 -14.10 -0.37
CA GLU A 189 0.43 -13.94 -0.14
C GLU A 189 0.93 -12.57 -0.63
N PHE A 190 0.44 -12.13 -1.80
CA PHE A 190 0.76 -10.80 -2.32
C PHE A 190 0.27 -9.69 -1.40
N LEU A 191 -0.97 -9.80 -0.89
CA LEU A 191 -1.52 -8.82 0.05
C LEU A 191 -0.71 -8.80 1.35
N GLU A 192 -0.50 -9.95 1.98
CA GLU A 192 0.21 -10.04 3.26
C GLU A 192 1.63 -9.49 3.18
N SER A 193 2.36 -9.81 2.10
CA SER A 193 3.72 -9.28 1.89
C SER A 193 3.71 -7.76 1.75
N SER A 194 2.69 -7.21 1.09
CA SER A 194 2.54 -5.77 0.94
C SER A 194 2.17 -5.06 2.24
N GLU A 195 1.32 -5.69 3.07
CA GLU A 195 0.88 -5.18 4.36
C GLU A 195 2.01 -5.22 5.41
N ALA A 196 3.02 -6.07 5.22
CA ALA A 196 4.15 -6.21 6.13
C ALA A 196 5.40 -5.43 5.71
N LEU A 197 5.78 -5.47 4.43
CA LEU A 197 7.02 -4.83 3.95
C LEU A 197 6.97 -3.31 4.07
N GLY A 198 5.85 -2.69 3.67
CA GLY A 198 5.70 -1.23 3.69
C GLY A 198 5.93 -0.62 5.08
N PRO A 199 5.19 -1.09 6.11
CA PRO A 199 5.38 -0.63 7.49
C PRO A 199 6.76 -0.93 8.04
N LEU A 200 7.29 -2.14 7.84
CA LEU A 200 8.66 -2.49 8.28
C LEU A 200 9.69 -1.48 7.74
N LEU A 201 9.67 -1.23 6.43
CA LEU A 201 10.60 -0.32 5.79
C LEU A 201 10.44 1.10 6.32
N SER A 202 9.20 1.55 6.52
CA SER A 202 8.92 2.87 7.08
C SER A 202 9.42 2.99 8.51
N ASP A 203 9.14 2.03 9.37
CA ASP A 203 9.56 2.04 10.78
C ASP A 203 11.09 2.06 10.91
N ARG A 204 11.80 1.27 10.09
CA ARG A 204 13.27 1.28 10.03
C ARG A 204 13.82 2.64 9.61
N LEU A 205 13.24 3.25 8.58
CA LEU A 205 13.66 4.56 8.08
C LEU A 205 13.32 5.68 9.07
N VAL A 206 12.19 5.60 9.76
CA VAL A 206 11.78 6.58 10.78
C VAL A 206 12.72 6.48 11.98
N ALA A 207 13.01 5.27 12.46
CA ALA A 207 13.89 5.06 13.60
C ALA A 207 15.32 5.57 13.34
N ALA A 208 15.86 5.36 12.13
CA ALA A 208 17.23 5.74 11.81
C ALA A 208 17.38 7.17 11.26
N HIS A 209 16.39 7.64 10.50
CA HIS A 209 16.49 8.85 9.68
C HIS A 209 15.31 9.81 9.83
N GLN A 210 14.30 9.52 10.66
CA GLN A 210 13.11 10.35 10.84
C GLN A 210 12.41 10.69 9.50
N LEU A 211 12.53 9.78 8.54
CA LEU A 211 11.91 9.86 7.22
C LEU A 211 11.05 8.62 7.05
N THR A 212 9.81 8.77 6.57
CA THR A 212 9.02 7.61 6.18
C THR A 212 9.52 7.04 4.85
N LEU A 213 9.09 5.83 4.50
CA LEU A 213 9.37 5.28 3.17
C LEU A 213 8.88 6.21 2.06
N ILE A 214 7.70 6.84 2.21
CA ILE A 214 7.19 7.80 1.22
C ILE A 214 8.08 9.06 1.12
N ASP A 215 8.64 9.56 2.23
CA ASP A 215 9.57 10.69 2.20
C ASP A 215 10.81 10.37 1.37
N VAL A 216 11.41 9.21 1.62
CA VAL A 216 12.61 8.75 0.90
C VAL A 216 12.31 8.61 -0.59
N LEU A 217 11.18 8.00 -0.94
CA LEU A 217 10.77 7.83 -2.33
C LEU A 217 10.47 9.16 -3.03
N LEU A 218 9.79 10.09 -2.36
CA LEU A 218 9.51 11.43 -2.90
C LEU A 218 10.82 12.21 -3.11
N LEU A 219 11.70 12.23 -2.11
CA LEU A 219 13.00 12.91 -2.18
C LEU A 219 13.86 12.34 -3.30
N ASP A 220 13.94 11.01 -3.41
CA ASP A 220 14.67 10.32 -4.48
C ASP A 220 14.13 10.70 -5.86
N ARG A 221 12.80 10.69 -6.00
CA ARG A 221 12.14 11.03 -7.26
C ARG A 221 12.36 12.50 -7.65
N ILE A 222 12.30 13.42 -6.72
CA ILE A 222 12.60 14.85 -6.94
C ILE A 222 14.08 15.02 -7.29
N ALA A 223 14.98 14.39 -6.53
CA ALA A 223 16.42 14.52 -6.68
C ALA A 223 16.94 14.04 -8.05
N LYS A 224 16.30 13.01 -8.62
CA LYS A 224 16.58 12.45 -9.96
C LYS A 224 15.87 13.16 -11.10
N TYR A 225 14.89 14.02 -10.81
CA TYR A 225 14.23 14.80 -11.85
C TYR A 225 15.17 15.90 -12.38
N PRO A 226 15.05 16.34 -13.66
CA PRO A 226 15.88 17.42 -14.18
C PRO A 226 15.93 18.63 -13.24
N ARG A 227 17.15 19.11 -12.96
CA ARG A 227 17.43 20.21 -12.01
C ARG A 227 16.95 19.96 -10.57
N GLY A 228 16.67 18.71 -10.19
CA GLY A 228 16.17 18.36 -8.87
C GLY A 228 14.82 18.99 -8.52
N SER A 229 13.99 19.31 -9.52
CA SER A 229 12.80 20.15 -9.36
C SER A 229 11.60 19.61 -10.13
N MET A 230 10.59 19.06 -9.45
CA MET A 230 9.44 18.39 -10.08
C MET A 230 8.12 19.14 -9.83
N PRO A 231 7.19 19.20 -10.81
CA PRO A 231 5.83 19.69 -10.57
C PRO A 231 5.07 18.84 -9.54
N LEU A 232 4.37 19.48 -8.60
CA LEU A 232 3.64 18.79 -7.53
C LEU A 232 2.58 17.80 -8.07
N SER A 233 1.95 18.12 -9.21
CA SER A 233 0.99 17.23 -9.88
C SER A 233 1.61 15.91 -10.33
N ARG A 234 2.87 15.91 -10.76
CA ARG A 234 3.60 14.72 -11.20
C ARG A 234 3.94 13.78 -10.03
N LEU A 235 4.12 14.32 -8.82
CA LEU A 235 4.34 13.50 -7.63
C LEU A 235 3.09 12.68 -7.28
N GLY A 236 1.89 13.26 -7.41
CA GLY A 236 0.64 12.52 -7.20
C GLY A 236 0.43 11.40 -8.21
N GLU A 237 0.73 11.66 -9.49
CA GLU A 237 0.69 10.64 -10.54
C GLU A 237 1.68 9.50 -10.28
N ALA A 238 2.93 9.84 -9.93
CA ALA A 238 4.01 8.87 -9.79
C ALA A 238 3.79 7.87 -8.63
N PHE A 239 3.15 8.31 -7.55
CA PHE A 239 2.95 7.48 -6.35
C PHE A 239 1.51 7.02 -6.15
N ALA A 240 0.61 7.28 -7.12
CA ALA A 240 -0.82 7.03 -7.01
C ALA A 240 -1.47 7.63 -5.74
N LEU A 241 -0.88 8.69 -5.19
CA LEU A 241 -1.32 9.35 -3.96
C LEU A 241 -2.42 10.37 -4.26
N ALA A 242 -3.38 10.48 -3.34
CA ALA A 242 -4.34 11.57 -3.39
C ALA A 242 -3.63 12.95 -3.32
N PRO A 243 -4.06 13.97 -4.07
CA PRO A 243 -3.38 15.28 -4.10
C PRO A 243 -3.20 15.93 -2.72
N SER A 244 -4.17 15.75 -1.82
CA SER A 244 -4.09 16.24 -0.44
C SER A 244 -2.96 15.58 0.35
N ARG A 245 -2.74 14.27 0.16
CA ARG A 245 -1.62 13.54 0.79
C ARG A 245 -0.28 14.03 0.30
N VAL A 246 -0.12 14.17 -1.02
CA VAL A 246 1.13 14.69 -1.60
C VAL A 246 1.43 16.08 -1.04
N THR A 247 0.42 16.94 -0.94
CA THR A 247 0.58 18.29 -0.38
C THR A 247 1.03 18.23 1.07
N GLN A 248 0.42 17.38 1.91
CA GLN A 248 0.81 17.19 3.31
C GLN A 248 2.25 16.68 3.45
N GLN A 249 2.64 15.69 2.64
CA GLN A 249 4.00 15.15 2.68
C GLN A 249 5.04 16.19 2.28
N VAL A 250 4.78 16.93 1.21
CA VAL A 250 5.67 18.01 0.79
C VAL A 250 5.73 19.11 1.85
N THR A 251 4.64 19.42 2.55
CA THR A 251 4.67 20.33 3.71
C THR A 251 5.57 19.84 4.82
N ARG A 252 5.50 18.55 5.17
CA ARG A 252 6.39 17.97 6.18
C ARG A 252 7.86 18.08 5.77
N LEU A 253 8.19 17.69 4.53
CA LEU A 253 9.55 17.77 4.00
C LEU A 253 10.08 19.22 3.93
N GLU A 254 9.20 20.19 3.63
CA GLU A 254 9.54 21.61 3.60
C GLU A 254 9.81 22.17 4.99
N VAL A 255 8.97 21.82 5.98
CA VAL A 255 9.19 22.18 7.39
C VAL A 255 10.51 21.63 7.92
N GLN A 256 10.92 20.44 7.48
CA GLN A 256 12.23 19.85 7.80
C GLN A 256 13.41 20.44 7.01
N GLY A 257 13.15 21.38 6.09
CA GLY A 257 14.14 22.01 5.23
C GLY A 257 14.74 21.10 4.16
N LEU A 258 14.07 19.99 3.82
CA LEU A 258 14.55 19.01 2.85
C LEU A 258 14.13 19.33 1.41
N VAL A 259 13.04 20.07 1.25
CA VAL A 259 12.57 20.59 -0.03
C VAL A 259 12.15 22.05 0.10
N LEU A 260 12.05 22.74 -1.03
CA LEU A 260 11.48 24.08 -1.16
C LEU A 260 10.33 24.04 -2.17
N ARG A 261 9.26 24.79 -1.91
CA ARG A 261 8.20 25.02 -2.90
C ARG A 261 8.31 26.40 -3.52
N GLY A 262 8.04 26.47 -4.82
CA GLY A 262 8.05 27.72 -5.57
C GLY A 262 7.15 27.70 -6.81
N PRO A 263 6.96 28.85 -7.46
CA PRO A 263 6.23 28.95 -8.71
C PRO A 263 7.00 28.24 -9.83
N GLY A 264 6.29 27.52 -10.69
CA GLY A 264 6.87 26.82 -11.83
C GLY A 264 7.34 27.79 -12.92
N PRO A 265 8.39 27.43 -13.69
CA PRO A 265 8.83 28.23 -14.82
C PRO A 265 7.73 28.30 -15.89
N GLY A 266 7.40 29.51 -16.34
CA GLY A 266 6.42 29.79 -17.39
C GLY A 266 4.95 29.89 -16.93
N ASP A 267 4.57 29.25 -15.81
CA ASP A 267 3.22 29.34 -15.25
C ASP A 267 3.25 29.35 -13.72
N ARG A 268 2.99 30.52 -13.14
CA ARG A 268 2.96 30.74 -11.68
C ARG A 268 1.85 29.95 -10.99
N ARG A 269 0.85 29.43 -11.72
CA ARG A 269 -0.21 28.57 -11.17
C ARG A 269 0.26 27.13 -10.90
N ARG A 270 1.41 26.72 -11.46
CA ARG A 270 2.01 25.41 -11.21
C ARG A 270 2.97 25.51 -10.04
N VAL A 271 2.78 24.65 -9.04
CA VAL A 271 3.71 24.53 -7.91
C VAL A 271 4.79 23.51 -8.27
N VAL A 272 6.06 23.91 -8.14
CA VAL A 272 7.21 23.00 -8.26
C VAL A 272 7.83 22.77 -6.88
N VAL A 273 8.36 21.57 -6.69
CA VAL A 273 9.06 21.16 -5.48
C VAL A 273 10.52 20.88 -5.85
N THR A 274 11.45 21.54 -5.18
CA THR A 274 12.89 21.41 -5.41
C THR A 274 13.58 20.82 -4.20
N VAL A 275 14.43 19.81 -4.39
CA VAL A 275 15.21 19.24 -3.28
C VAL A 275 16.34 20.19 -2.87
N THR A 276 16.53 20.39 -1.56
CA THR A 276 17.61 21.23 -1.01
C THR A 276 18.94 20.46 -0.93
N PRO A 277 20.08 21.14 -0.76
CA PRO A 277 21.35 20.48 -0.43
C PRO A 277 21.24 19.60 0.83
N ARG A 278 20.53 20.08 1.86
CA ARG A 278 20.24 19.31 3.09
C ARG A 278 19.40 18.07 2.78
N GLY A 279 18.38 18.20 1.92
CA GLY A 279 17.57 17.08 1.44
C GLY A 279 18.41 16.00 0.77
N ARG A 280 19.32 16.40 -0.13
CA ARG A 280 20.25 15.46 -0.79
C ARG A 280 21.20 14.79 0.20
N ALA A 281 21.76 15.54 1.15
CA ALA A 281 22.65 15.00 2.18
C ALA A 281 21.95 13.96 3.09
N ARG A 282 20.67 14.18 3.41
CA ARG A 282 19.86 13.23 4.20
C ARG A 282 19.43 12.00 3.40
N LEU A 283 19.22 12.16 2.10
CA LEU A 283 18.73 11.09 1.23
C LEU A 283 19.74 9.95 1.08
N GLY A 284 21.04 10.24 0.94
CA GLY A 284 22.07 9.22 0.71
C GLY A 284 22.09 8.09 1.76
N PRO A 285 22.27 8.41 3.06
CA PRO A 285 22.22 7.41 4.12
C PRO A 285 20.89 6.67 4.19
N ALA A 286 19.77 7.37 3.98
CA ALA A 286 18.44 6.76 3.99
C ALA A 286 18.26 5.75 2.84
N LEU A 287 18.76 6.04 1.63
CA LEU A 287 18.76 5.10 0.50
C LEU A 287 19.65 3.88 0.76
N ALA A 288 20.76 4.06 1.47
CA ALA A 288 21.62 2.93 1.85
C ALA A 288 20.91 1.98 2.82
N LEU A 289 20.24 2.50 3.85
CA LEU A 289 19.41 1.69 4.75
C LEU A 289 18.25 1.04 4.00
N TYR A 290 17.55 1.79 3.16
CA TYR A 290 16.46 1.27 2.34
C TYR A 290 16.91 0.11 1.45
N ALA A 291 18.02 0.25 0.74
CA ALA A 291 18.58 -0.80 -0.11
C ALA A 291 19.00 -2.05 0.69
N LYS A 292 19.53 -1.85 1.91
CA LYS A 292 19.86 -2.94 2.83
C LYS A 292 18.61 -3.70 3.27
N GLU A 293 17.54 -3.00 3.65
CA GLU A 293 16.29 -3.63 4.07
C GLU A 293 15.54 -4.31 2.91
N ILE A 294 15.59 -3.75 1.69
CA ILE A 294 15.10 -4.44 0.48
C ILE A 294 15.86 -5.75 0.29
N ARG A 295 17.20 -5.71 0.35
CA ARG A 295 18.00 -6.91 0.16
C ARG A 295 17.62 -7.98 1.18
N ARG A 296 17.63 -7.62 2.46
CA ARG A 296 17.34 -8.54 3.56
C ARG A 296 15.95 -9.18 3.49
N ASN A 297 14.92 -8.37 3.26
CA ASN A 297 13.54 -8.81 3.47
C ASN A 297 12.80 -9.17 2.17
N PHE A 298 13.30 -8.73 1.02
CA PHE A 298 12.67 -9.00 -0.29
C PHE A 298 13.56 -9.84 -1.21
N LEU A 299 14.86 -9.58 -1.28
CA LEU A 299 15.75 -10.27 -2.23
C LEU A 299 16.33 -11.57 -1.65
N ASP A 300 16.97 -11.53 -0.48
CA ASP A 300 17.61 -12.69 0.15
C ASP A 300 16.69 -13.91 0.35
N PRO A 301 15.37 -13.78 0.58
CA PRO A 301 14.46 -14.92 0.67
C PRO A 301 14.27 -15.71 -0.64
N MET A 302 14.74 -15.18 -1.77
CA MET A 302 14.57 -15.80 -3.08
C MET A 302 15.82 -15.66 -3.97
N SER A 303 15.94 -16.52 -4.98
CA SER A 303 17.01 -16.37 -5.96
C SER A 303 16.81 -15.12 -6.82
N ARG A 304 17.90 -14.61 -7.40
CA ARG A 304 17.85 -13.48 -8.34
C ARG A 304 16.90 -13.71 -9.52
N GLN A 305 16.83 -14.94 -10.04
CA GLN A 305 15.91 -15.29 -11.13
C GLN A 305 14.45 -15.22 -10.67
N GLN A 306 14.15 -15.66 -9.45
CA GLN A 306 12.83 -15.54 -8.84
C GLN A 306 12.43 -14.08 -8.62
N ALA A 307 13.35 -13.25 -8.11
CA ALA A 307 13.09 -11.81 -7.94
C ALA A 307 12.75 -11.14 -9.29
N ILE A 308 13.52 -11.43 -10.34
CA ILE A 308 13.24 -10.92 -11.69
C ILE A 308 11.89 -11.41 -12.20
N ALA A 309 11.56 -12.69 -12.01
CA ALA A 309 10.28 -13.27 -12.43
C ALA A 309 9.09 -12.63 -11.69
N LEU A 310 9.22 -12.39 -10.38
CA LEU A 310 8.24 -11.66 -9.58
C LEU A 310 8.08 -10.23 -10.10
N GLY A 311 9.19 -9.52 -10.32
CA GLY A 311 9.19 -8.17 -10.90
C GLY A 311 8.50 -8.10 -12.27
N ASP A 312 8.79 -9.05 -13.16
CA ASP A 312 8.15 -9.13 -14.47
C ASP A 312 6.65 -9.46 -14.39
N ALA A 313 6.24 -10.32 -13.46
CA ALA A 313 4.82 -10.55 -13.19
C ALA A 313 4.16 -9.26 -12.66
N CYS A 314 4.76 -8.60 -11.68
CA CYS A 314 4.25 -7.35 -11.11
C CYS A 314 4.16 -6.21 -12.13
N ARG A 315 5.10 -6.13 -13.07
CA ARG A 315 5.04 -5.16 -14.18
C ARG A 315 3.83 -5.37 -15.09
N ARG A 316 3.34 -6.61 -15.22
CA ARG A 316 2.17 -6.95 -16.05
C ARG A 316 0.85 -6.69 -15.35
N ILE A 317 0.82 -6.62 -14.01
CA ILE A 317 -0.35 -6.27 -13.21
C ILE A 317 -0.82 -4.88 -13.67
N SER A 318 -1.78 -4.90 -14.57
CA SER A 318 -2.28 -3.72 -15.27
C SER A 318 -3.51 -3.23 -14.53
N VAL A 319 -3.36 -2.09 -13.86
CA VAL A 319 -4.50 -1.37 -13.30
C VAL A 319 -4.99 -0.38 -14.35
N PRO A 320 -6.30 -0.28 -14.62
CA PRO A 320 -6.83 0.76 -15.49
C PRO A 320 -6.37 2.15 -15.02
N GLY A 321 -5.60 2.82 -15.88
CA GLY A 321 -5.27 4.23 -15.74
C GLY A 321 -6.48 5.09 -16.09
N LYS A 322 -6.97 5.85 -15.10
CA LYS A 322 -7.92 6.99 -15.14
C LYS A 322 -8.82 7.15 -16.40
N PRO A 323 -10.16 7.21 -16.27
CA PRO A 323 -11.03 7.72 -17.34
C PRO A 323 -10.73 9.20 -17.54
N GLY A 324 -10.21 9.52 -18.72
CA GLY A 324 -9.81 10.87 -19.14
C GLY A 324 -10.12 11.09 -20.61
N ALA A 325 -11.26 10.57 -21.08
CA ALA A 325 -11.84 10.86 -22.38
C ALA A 325 -13.37 10.69 -22.28
N ASP A 326 -14.01 11.42 -21.35
CA ASP A 326 -15.27 12.13 -21.61
C ASP A 326 -15.71 12.97 -20.40
N ARG A 327 -16.49 14.01 -20.70
CA ARG A 327 -16.69 15.27 -19.95
C ARG A 327 -17.64 15.16 -18.72
N PRO A 328 -17.92 16.25 -17.97
CA PRO A 328 -17.91 16.25 -16.51
C PRO A 328 -19.27 16.00 -15.85
N ALA A 329 -19.25 15.42 -14.66
CA ALA A 329 -20.34 15.53 -13.69
C ALA A 329 -19.83 16.20 -12.40
N ARG A 330 -20.70 17.04 -11.83
CA ARG A 330 -20.44 18.07 -10.81
C ARG A 330 -19.93 17.54 -9.45
N ALA A 331 -19.32 18.46 -8.72
CA ALA A 331 -18.65 18.31 -7.43
C ALA A 331 -19.52 17.72 -6.30
N GLY A 332 -18.90 16.90 -5.45
CA GLY A 332 -19.44 16.49 -4.15
C GLY A 332 -18.52 15.54 -3.38
N ARG A 333 -17.83 16.08 -2.36
CA ARG A 333 -17.09 15.40 -1.26
C ARG A 333 -15.77 14.67 -1.60
N ARG A 334 -14.73 15.07 -0.86
CA ARG A 334 -13.35 14.59 -0.95
C ARG A 334 -13.23 13.20 -0.33
N SER A 335 -12.96 12.19 -1.17
CA SER A 335 -12.66 10.82 -0.75
C SER A 335 -11.18 10.68 -0.40
N SER A 336 -10.89 10.19 0.81
CA SER A 336 -9.54 9.91 1.28
C SER A 336 -9.14 8.47 0.91
N SER A 337 -8.35 8.31 -0.15
CA SER A 337 -7.65 7.05 -0.50
C SER A 337 -6.45 6.87 0.43
N VAL A 338 -6.55 5.92 1.37
CA VAL A 338 -5.71 5.87 2.58
C VAL A 338 -5.07 4.51 2.81
N ALA A 339 -5.54 3.39 2.26
CA ALA A 339 -5.32 2.11 2.92
C ALA A 339 -3.85 1.69 3.03
N VAL A 340 -3.09 1.57 1.95
CA VAL A 340 -1.67 1.18 2.05
C VAL A 340 -0.75 2.41 2.20
N ALA A 341 -1.14 3.55 1.61
CA ALA A 341 -0.43 4.82 1.80
C ALA A 341 -0.50 5.37 3.25
N ALA A 342 -1.45 4.90 4.08
CA ALA A 342 -1.43 5.19 5.52
C ALA A 342 -0.66 4.17 6.34
N THR A 343 -0.64 2.89 5.97
CA THR A 343 0.21 1.91 6.67
C THR A 343 1.69 2.24 6.48
N ILE A 344 2.08 2.78 5.32
CA ILE A 344 3.44 3.29 5.07
C ILE A 344 3.72 4.62 5.82
N ASP A 345 2.70 5.39 6.22
CA ASP A 345 2.84 6.74 6.82
C ASP A 345 2.51 6.78 8.32
N ALA A 346 2.23 5.64 8.96
CA ALA A 346 1.71 5.58 10.33
C ALA A 346 2.73 5.93 11.44
N ALA A 347 3.99 6.23 11.11
CA ALA A 347 5.01 6.60 12.07
C ALA A 347 5.72 7.91 11.67
N ALA A 348 5.15 9.06 12.03
CA ALA A 348 5.93 10.27 12.21
C ALA A 348 5.52 10.91 13.54
N PRO A 349 6.45 11.18 14.47
CA PRO A 349 6.10 11.90 15.69
C PRO A 349 5.56 13.27 15.30
N VAL A 350 4.44 13.65 15.92
CA VAL A 350 3.96 15.03 15.89
C VAL A 350 5.05 15.85 16.57
N VAL A 351 5.84 16.57 15.77
CA VAL A 351 6.70 17.64 16.29
C VAL A 351 5.73 18.71 16.79
N THR A 352 5.54 18.72 18.10
CA THR A 352 4.82 19.79 18.79
C THR A 352 5.77 20.97 18.78
N LEU A 353 5.42 22.04 18.06
CA LEU A 353 6.04 23.35 18.24
C LEU A 353 5.36 24.06 19.39
#